data_AF-A0A1H0LPN5-F1
#
_entry.id   AF-A0A1H0LPN5-F1
#
_cell.length_a   1.000
_cell.length_b   1.000
_cell.length_c   1.000
_cell.angle_alpha   90.00
_cell.angle_beta   90.00
_cell.angle_gamma   90.00
#
_symmetry.space_group_name_H-M   'P 1'
#
loop_
_entity.id
_entity.type
_entity.pdbx_description
1 polymer ?
#
loop_
_entity_poly.entity_id
_entity_poly.type
_entity_poly.pdbx_seq_one_letter_code
_entity_poly.pdbx_strand_id
1 'polypeptide(L)'
;MRDLNVRLQKLERAIRPQQHRKVRQFAIEGSKGLPLEAAEAFLRECGHVIKDEDHNIIRIIIGAENGRPVDLPLKDITARCGR
;
A
#
# COMPACT_ATOMS: atom_id res chain seq x y z
N MET A 1 -17.38 5.66 39.16
CA MET A 1 -16.06 6.21 38.77
C MET A 1 -15.10 5.15 38.22
N ARG A 2 -14.79 4.05 38.94
CA ARG A 2 -13.83 3.03 38.45
C ARG A 2 -14.27 2.30 37.18
N ASP A 3 -15.56 1.95 37.07
CA ASP A 3 -16.10 1.22 35.91
C ASP A 3 -16.01 2.02 34.59
N LEU A 4 -16.29 3.32 34.66
CA LEU A 4 -16.18 4.22 33.51
C LEU A 4 -14.73 4.32 33.00
N ASN A 5 -13.76 4.42 33.91
CA ASN A 5 -12.33 4.47 33.54
C ASN A 5 -11.85 3.17 32.88
N VAL A 6 -12.33 2.01 33.35
CA VAL A 6 -11.99 0.71 32.73
C VAL A 6 -12.59 0.61 31.32
N ARG A 7 -13.82 1.07 31.13
CA ARG A 7 -14.48 1.08 29.82
C ARG A 7 -13.81 2.05 28.85
N LEU A 8 -13.40 3.23 29.32
CA LEU A 8 -12.62 4.20 28.54
C LEU A 8 -11.28 3.63 28.11
N GLN A 9 -10.51 3.00 29.00
CA GLN A 9 -9.22 2.39 28.64
C GLN A 9 -9.36 1.26 27.60
N LYS A 10 -10.44 0.48 27.64
CA LYS A 10 -10.71 -0.56 26.63
C LYS A 10 -11.00 0.06 25.26
N LEU A 11 -11.80 1.13 25.22
CA LEU A 11 -12.08 1.88 24.00
C LEU A 11 -10.82 2.53 23.44
N GLU A 12 -10.03 3.20 24.27
CA GLU A 12 -8.77 3.83 23.85
C GLU A 12 -7.76 2.82 23.31
N ARG A 13 -7.69 1.62 23.87
CA ARG A 13 -6.84 0.53 23.33
C ARG A 13 -7.37 -0.02 22.02
N ALA A 14 -8.69 -0.14 21.86
CA ALA A 14 -9.31 -0.59 20.62
C ALA A 14 -9.19 0.44 19.48
N ILE A 15 -9.12 1.73 19.83
CA ILE A 15 -9.01 2.84 18.86
C ILE A 15 -7.56 3.11 18.45
N ARG A 16 -6.56 2.57 19.15
CA ARG A 16 -5.16 2.75 18.75
C ARG A 16 -4.95 2.11 17.38
N PRO A 17 -4.68 2.90 16.32
CA PRO A 17 -4.34 2.34 15.03
C PRO A 17 -3.10 1.46 15.21
N GLN A 18 -3.05 0.37 14.46
CA GLN A 18 -1.87 -0.46 14.36
C GLN A 18 -0.69 0.48 14.05
N GLN A 19 0.26 0.59 14.99
CA GLN A 19 1.41 1.47 14.81
C GLN A 19 2.31 0.84 13.76
N HIS A 20 2.09 1.23 12.50
CA HIS A 20 3.01 0.91 11.43
C HIS A 20 4.34 1.62 11.69
N ARG A 21 5.43 0.91 11.47
CA ARG A 21 6.78 1.42 11.70
C ARG A 21 7.10 2.63 10.82
N LYS A 22 6.74 2.54 9.53
CA LYS A 22 6.86 3.62 8.53
C LYS A 22 5.75 3.50 7.48
N VAL A 23 5.41 4.62 6.84
CA VAL A 23 4.60 4.61 5.61
C VAL A 23 5.54 4.60 4.41
N ARG A 24 5.30 3.69 3.47
CA ARG A 24 6.04 3.63 2.19
C ARG A 24 5.07 3.70 1.03
N GLN A 25 5.47 4.38 -0.04
CA GLN A 25 4.68 4.48 -1.26
C GLN A 25 5.50 3.95 -2.42
N PHE A 26 4.89 3.07 -3.19
CA PHE A 26 5.44 2.48 -4.40
C PHE A 26 4.48 2.75 -5.56
N ALA A 27 5.02 2.87 -6.77
CA ALA A 27 4.21 3.07 -7.96
C ALA A 27 4.75 2.19 -9.09
N ILE A 28 3.84 1.43 -9.71
CA ILE A 28 4.16 0.57 -10.85
C ILE A 28 3.15 0.80 -11.97
N GLU A 29 3.59 0.69 -13.22
CA GLU A 29 2.70 0.49 -14.36
C GLU A 29 2.39 -1.01 -14.46
N GLY A 30 1.18 -1.38 -14.87
CA GLY A 30 0.82 -2.79 -15.02
C GLY A 30 -0.55 -3.00 -15.65
N SER A 31 -0.96 -4.27 -15.70
CA SER A 31 -2.26 -4.68 -16.18
C SER A 31 -3.38 -4.39 -15.19
N LYS A 32 -4.59 -4.27 -15.71
CA LYS A 32 -5.79 -4.16 -14.87
C LYS A 32 -5.99 -5.47 -14.12
N GLY A 33 -6.06 -5.39 -12.79
CA GLY A 33 -6.31 -6.56 -11.94
C GLY A 33 -5.05 -7.36 -11.59
N LEU A 34 -3.87 -6.78 -11.76
CA LEU A 34 -2.63 -7.34 -11.22
C LEU A 34 -2.80 -7.66 -9.72
N PRO A 35 -2.64 -8.94 -9.30
CA PRO A 35 -2.76 -9.33 -7.90
C PRO A 35 -1.72 -8.61 -7.03
N LEU A 36 -2.07 -8.37 -5.76
CA LEU A 36 -1.19 -7.69 -4.82
C LEU A 36 0.13 -8.47 -4.65
N GLU A 37 0.06 -9.80 -4.56
CA GLU A 37 1.23 -10.67 -4.40
C GLU A 37 2.19 -10.55 -5.59
N ALA A 38 1.65 -10.42 -6.80
CA ALA A 38 2.44 -10.23 -8.02
C ALA A 38 3.09 -8.83 -8.05
N ALA A 39 2.35 -7.79 -7.63
CA ALA A 39 2.89 -6.44 -7.51
C ALA A 39 4.03 -6.36 -6.49
N GLU A 40 3.88 -7.01 -5.33
CA GLU A 40 4.92 -7.08 -4.31
C GLU A 40 6.14 -7.87 -4.78
N ALA A 41 5.94 -9.02 -5.44
CA ALA A 41 7.02 -9.82 -5.99
C ALA A 41 7.87 -9.00 -6.97
N PHE A 42 7.21 -8.31 -7.91
CA PHE A 42 7.88 -7.43 -8.86
C PHE A 42 8.65 -6.28 -8.19
N LEU A 43 8.07 -5.64 -7.19
CA LEU A 43 8.75 -4.58 -6.44
C LEU A 43 9.98 -5.12 -5.69
N ARG A 44 9.91 -6.33 -5.13
CA ARG A 44 11.06 -6.99 -4.51
C ARG A 44 12.15 -7.30 -5.54
N GLU A 45 11.79 -7.76 -6.74
CA GLU A 45 12.72 -7.98 -7.86
C GLU A 45 13.39 -6.68 -8.32
N CYS A 46 12.66 -5.56 -8.28
CA CYS A 46 13.19 -4.21 -8.54
C CYS A 46 14.09 -3.70 -7.40
N GLY A 47 14.26 -4.45 -6.31
CA GLY A 47 15.12 -4.11 -5.17
C GLY A 47 14.43 -3.34 -4.04
N HIS A 48 13.10 -3.20 -4.06
CA HIS A 48 12.37 -2.58 -2.95
C HIS A 48 12.24 -3.51 -1.76
N VAL A 49 12.44 -2.95 -0.57
CA VAL A 49 12.24 -3.67 0.69
C VAL A 49 10.83 -3.42 1.18
N ILE A 50 9.94 -4.39 0.95
CA ILE A 50 8.56 -4.43 1.44
C ILE A 50 8.53 -5.23 2.74
N LYS A 51 8.03 -4.63 3.81
CA LYS A 51 7.95 -5.23 5.14
C LYS A 51 6.54 -5.14 5.70
N ASP A 52 6.06 -6.20 6.33
CA ASP A 52 4.69 -6.27 6.86
C ASP A 52 4.47 -5.30 8.03
N GLU A 53 5.54 -4.87 8.72
CA GLU A 53 5.44 -3.86 9.77
C GLU A 53 5.31 -2.42 9.23
N ASP A 54 5.62 -2.21 7.95
CA ASP A 54 5.47 -0.93 7.27
C ASP A 54 4.05 -0.85 6.64
N HIS A 55 3.47 0.35 6.60
CA HIS A 55 2.26 0.63 5.84
C HIS A 55 2.65 0.86 4.38
N ASN A 56 2.67 -0.22 3.59
CA ASN A 56 3.05 -0.17 2.17
C ASN A 56 1.85 0.17 1.30
N ILE A 57 1.90 1.32 0.63
CA ILE A 57 0.91 1.75 -0.34
C ILE A 57 1.47 1.48 -1.73
N ILE A 58 0.87 0.54 -2.47
CA ILE A 58 1.28 0.21 -3.83
C ILE A 58 0.24 0.78 -4.79
N ARG A 59 0.65 1.72 -5.64
CA ARG A 59 -0.18 2.30 -6.69
C ARG A 59 0.10 1.59 -8.01
N ILE A 60 -0.93 1.03 -8.62
CA ILE A 60 -0.85 0.40 -9.95
C ILE A 60 -1.47 1.36 -10.96
N ILE A 61 -0.65 1.91 -11.84
CA ILE A 61 -1.07 2.74 -12.96
C ILE A 61 -1.42 1.84 -14.14
N ILE A 62 -2.64 1.99 -14.63
CA ILE A 62 -3.13 1.31 -15.83
C ILE A 62 -3.24 2.32 -16.98
N GLY A 63 -3.05 1.85 -18.20
CA GLY A 63 -3.23 2.65 -19.41
C GLY A 63 -4.72 2.90 -19.64
N ALA A 64 -5.02 3.95 -20.40
CA ALA A 64 -6.38 4.18 -20.88
C ALA A 64 -6.35 4.67 -22.33
N GLU A 65 -7.06 3.96 -23.21
CA GLU A 65 -7.29 4.37 -24.60
C GLU A 65 -8.79 4.50 -24.82
N ASN A 66 -9.22 5.67 -25.32
CA ASN A 66 -10.65 5.98 -25.55
C ASN A 66 -11.53 5.76 -24.29
N GLY A 67 -10.97 6.03 -23.11
CA GLY A 67 -11.64 5.85 -21.81
C GLY A 67 -11.76 4.39 -21.35
N ARG A 68 -11.19 3.43 -22.10
CA ARG A 68 -11.13 2.02 -21.71
C ARG A 68 -9.76 1.68 -21.15
N PRO A 69 -9.67 0.87 -20.08
CA PRO A 69 -8.40 0.46 -19.53
C PRO A 69 -7.65 -0.42 -20.52
N VAL A 70 -6.35 -0.16 -20.67
CA VAL A 70 -5.41 -0.94 -21.48
C VAL A 70 -4.26 -1.37 -20.57
N ASP A 71 -3.84 -2.62 -20.73
CA ASP A 71 -2.75 -3.17 -19.95
C ASP A 71 -1.43 -2.50 -20.32
N LEU A 72 -0.70 -2.04 -19.32
CA LEU A 72 0.66 -1.52 -19.49
C LEU A 72 1.68 -2.61 -19.16
N PRO A 73 2.88 -2.56 -19.77
CA PRO A 73 3.98 -3.41 -19.35
C PRO A 73 4.34 -3.13 -17.90
N LEU A 74 4.75 -4.18 -17.19
CA LEU A 74 5.12 -4.08 -15.78
C LEU A 74 6.39 -3.24 -15.64
N LYS A 75 6.29 -2.12 -14.93
CA LYS A 75 7.41 -1.17 -14.81
C LYS A 75 7.38 -0.43 -13.48
N ASP A 76 8.52 -0.39 -12.81
CA ASP A 76 8.67 0.44 -11.61
C ASP A 76 8.85 1.92 -11.98
N ILE A 77 7.95 2.74 -11.46
CA ILE A 77 7.93 4.19 -11.63
C ILE A 77 7.94 4.91 -10.29
N THR A 78 8.29 4.23 -9.19
CA THR A 78 8.30 4.77 -7.83
C THR A 78 9.12 6.06 -7.73
N ALA A 79 10.28 6.11 -8.39
CA ALA A 79 11.14 7.30 -8.40
C ALA A 79 10.50 8.53 -9.11
N ARG A 80 9.52 8.31 -9.99
CA ARG A 80 8.83 9.36 -10.76
C ARG A 80 7.60 9.91 -10.05
N CYS A 81 7.05 9.16 -9.10
CA CYS A 81 5.87 9.53 -8.32
C CYS A 81 6.20 10.29 -7.02
N GLY A 82 7.47 10.63 -6.78
CA GLY A 82 7.88 11.46 -5.65
C GLY A 82 7.58 12.95 -5.89
N ARG A 83 6.35 13.39 -5.64
CA ARG A 83 5.99 14.78 -5.32
C ARG A 83 4.90 14.80 -4.27
#